data_AF-A0AA87CPG0-F1
#
_entry.id   AF-A0AA87CPG0-F1
#
_cell.length_a   1.000
_cell.length_b   1.000
_cell.length_c   1.000
_cell.angle_alpha   90.00
_cell.angle_beta   90.00
_cell.angle_gamma   90.00
#
_symmetry.space_group_name_H-M   'P 1'
#
loop_
_entity.id
_entity.type
_entity.pdbx_description
1 polymer ?
#
loop_
_entity_poly.entity_id
_entity_poly.type
_entity_poly.pdbx_seq_one_letter_code
_entity_poly.pdbx_strand_id
1 'polypeptide(L)'
;MENGAYLTEIDTGKIDADYMNSRFDKYLKELNNHQDSASIETTLNELHKSFASLTQYEQKYAKLFLHDLQPGDAQLIEGYTFRDYINTYKNNAENALLNTVVDALGLDKGRLIALMSDNVSEKNLNNFGRFDALKDSVDKTKAKAYFDKQDGVALPPFKLNMRIEQFLKQFIFAQADDRLSDVVDVPDDALESP
;
A
#
# COMPACT_ATOMS: atom_id res chain seq x y z
N MET A 1 18.63 21.67 41.58
CA MET A 1 19.12 21.94 40.21
C MET A 1 19.22 20.59 39.54
N GLU A 2 18.38 20.32 38.54
CA GLU A 2 18.59 19.19 37.63
C GLU A 2 18.26 19.70 36.23
N ASN A 3 19.27 19.67 35.37
CA ASN A 3 19.29 20.32 34.08
C ASN A 3 18.41 19.57 33.09
N GLY A 4 17.53 20.32 32.42
CA GLY A 4 16.69 19.81 31.34
C GLY A 4 17.51 19.26 30.18
N ALA A 5 17.32 17.98 29.89
CA ALA A 5 17.66 17.39 28.61
C ALA A 5 16.51 17.64 27.65
N TYR A 6 16.39 18.86 27.13
CA TYR A 6 15.72 19.11 25.85
C TYR A 6 16.61 18.52 24.77
N LEU A 7 16.51 17.20 24.55
CA LEU A 7 17.03 16.58 23.34
C LEU A 7 16.19 17.15 22.20
N THR A 8 16.82 18.05 21.44
CA THR A 8 16.35 18.47 20.14
C THR A 8 16.43 17.25 19.23
N GLU A 9 15.34 16.48 19.15
CA GLU A 9 14.99 15.84 17.88
C GLU A 9 14.91 16.97 16.87
N ILE A 10 16.02 17.23 16.19
CA ILE A 10 15.94 17.80 14.86
C ILE A 10 15.02 16.83 14.13
N ASP A 11 13.83 17.28 13.76
CA ASP A 11 12.80 16.49 13.09
C ASP A 11 13.32 16.05 11.71
N THR A 12 14.18 15.03 11.70
CA THR A 12 14.87 14.52 10.51
C THR A 12 13.85 14.04 9.49
N GLY A 13 12.71 13.50 9.94
CA GLY A 13 11.59 13.14 9.08
C GLY A 13 11.00 14.32 8.31
N LYS A 14 10.91 15.51 8.93
CA LYS A 14 10.52 16.74 8.24
C LYS A 14 11.58 17.25 7.28
N ILE A 15 12.86 17.21 7.66
CA ILE A 15 13.97 17.63 6.77
C ILE A 15 14.00 16.77 5.51
N ASP A 16 13.84 15.45 5.65
CA ASP A 16 13.83 14.52 4.51
C ASP A 16 12.61 14.77 3.61
N ALA A 17 11.44 15.04 4.19
CA ALA A 17 10.23 15.38 3.46
C ALA A 17 10.38 16.69 2.66
N ASP A 18 10.89 17.75 3.29
CA ASP A 18 11.13 19.05 2.65
C ASP A 18 12.17 18.92 1.52
N TYR A 19 13.24 18.15 1.75
CA TYR A 19 14.25 17.87 0.74
C TYR A 19 13.67 17.12 -0.47
N MET A 20 12.94 16.04 -0.23
CA MET A 20 12.26 15.26 -1.27
C MET A 20 11.29 16.12 -2.08
N ASN A 21 10.47 16.93 -1.40
CA ASN A 21 9.53 17.81 -2.09
C ASN A 21 10.27 18.85 -2.94
N SER A 22 11.38 19.39 -2.46
CA SER A 22 12.20 20.32 -3.25
C SER A 22 12.78 19.68 -4.53
N ARG A 23 13.10 18.38 -4.50
CA ARG A 23 13.56 17.62 -5.69
C ARG A 23 12.41 17.36 -6.65
N PHE A 24 11.23 17.03 -6.11
CA PHE A 24 10.03 16.86 -6.89
C PHE A 24 9.63 18.16 -7.60
N ASP A 25 9.64 19.30 -6.91
CA ASP A 25 9.34 20.62 -7.51
C ASP A 25 10.29 20.97 -8.66
N LYS A 26 11.59 20.63 -8.53
CA LYS A 26 12.58 20.81 -9.61
C LYS A 26 12.28 19.91 -10.79
N TYR A 27 11.99 18.64 -10.55
CA TYR A 27 11.61 17.69 -11.59
C TYR A 27 10.36 18.15 -12.36
N LEU A 28 9.33 18.62 -11.66
CA LEU A 28 8.11 19.15 -12.30
C LEU A 28 8.39 20.37 -13.19
N LYS A 29 9.26 21.28 -12.76
CA LYS A 29 9.65 22.45 -13.58
C LYS A 29 10.32 22.02 -14.88
N GLU A 30 11.25 21.06 -14.79
CA GLU A 30 11.96 20.51 -15.95
C GLU A 30 11.03 19.75 -16.89
N LEU A 31 10.07 18.99 -16.36
CA LEU A 31 9.07 18.28 -17.14
C LEU A 31 8.13 19.25 -17.89
N ASN A 32 7.68 20.32 -17.22
CA ASN A 32 6.75 21.31 -17.81
C ASN A 32 7.42 22.25 -18.82
N ASN A 33 8.72 22.55 -18.64
CA ASN A 33 9.46 23.45 -19.52
C ASN A 33 9.91 22.79 -20.83
N HIS A 34 9.54 21.52 -21.08
CA HIS A 34 10.00 20.72 -22.22
C HIS A 34 11.52 20.76 -22.40
N GLN A 35 12.27 20.73 -21.29
CA GLN A 35 13.73 20.66 -21.36
C GLN A 35 14.19 19.35 -22.04
N ASP A 36 15.45 19.33 -22.44
CA ASP A 36 16.05 18.15 -23.04
C ASP A 36 16.01 16.95 -22.08
N SER A 37 15.87 15.76 -22.65
CA SER A 37 15.66 14.52 -21.88
C SER A 37 16.74 14.26 -20.83
N ALA A 38 17.97 14.74 -21.04
CA ALA A 38 19.07 14.59 -20.09
C ALA A 38 18.87 15.40 -18.80
N SER A 39 18.26 16.60 -18.88
CA SER A 39 17.95 17.42 -17.71
C SER A 39 16.80 16.82 -16.88
N ILE A 40 15.76 16.31 -17.56
CA ILE A 40 14.66 15.59 -16.92
C ILE A 40 15.17 14.32 -16.23
N GLU A 41 16.04 13.55 -16.88
CA GLU A 41 16.65 12.35 -16.29
C GLU A 41 17.53 12.70 -15.08
N THR A 42 18.28 13.80 -15.15
CA THR A 42 19.12 14.26 -14.05
C THR A 42 18.28 14.60 -12.82
N THR A 43 17.23 15.41 -12.97
CA THR A 43 16.34 15.78 -11.86
C THR A 43 15.55 14.58 -11.31
N LEU A 44 15.14 13.65 -12.17
CA LEU A 44 14.54 12.38 -11.76
C LEU A 44 15.49 11.53 -10.92
N ASN A 45 16.76 11.42 -11.33
CA ASN A 45 17.79 10.70 -10.57
C ASN A 45 18.08 11.36 -9.22
N GLU A 46 18.02 12.70 -9.13
CA GLU A 46 18.11 13.39 -7.84
C GLU A 46 16.91 13.12 -6.94
N LEU A 47 15.69 13.08 -7.50
CA LEU A 47 14.49 12.71 -6.76
C LEU A 47 14.59 11.27 -6.24
N HIS A 48 15.02 10.32 -7.05
CA HIS A 48 15.25 8.93 -6.62
C HIS A 48 16.21 8.83 -5.43
N LYS A 49 17.23 9.69 -5.32
CA LYS A 49 18.13 9.69 -4.15
C LYS A 49 17.42 10.02 -2.84
N SER A 50 16.34 10.81 -2.88
CA SER A 50 15.55 11.09 -1.68
C SER A 50 14.68 9.92 -1.22
N PHE A 51 14.53 8.86 -2.02
CA PHE A 51 13.71 7.69 -1.67
C PHE A 51 14.29 6.89 -0.51
N ALA A 52 15.55 7.13 -0.13
CA ALA A 52 16.14 6.55 1.07
C ALA A 52 15.34 6.87 2.36
N SER A 53 14.53 7.93 2.36
CA SER A 53 13.63 8.29 3.46
C SER A 53 12.21 7.69 3.35
N LEU A 54 11.95 6.89 2.31
CA LEU A 54 10.70 6.16 2.08
C LEU A 54 10.88 4.68 2.40
N THR A 55 9.81 4.06 2.91
CA THR A 55 9.76 2.59 3.05
C THR A 55 9.78 1.90 1.68
N GLN A 56 10.11 0.62 1.61
CA GLN A 56 10.08 -0.12 0.34
C GLN A 56 8.68 -0.11 -0.29
N TYR A 57 7.63 -0.20 0.53
CA TYR A 57 6.26 -0.08 0.08
C TYR A 57 5.95 1.31 -0.51
N GLU A 58 6.38 2.38 0.15
CA GLU A 58 6.22 3.74 -0.35
C GLU A 58 6.99 3.96 -1.66
N GLN A 59 8.21 3.41 -1.76
CA GLN A 59 9.01 3.49 -2.99
C GLN A 59 8.33 2.83 -4.19
N LYS A 60 7.61 1.72 -3.99
CA LYS A 60 6.81 1.07 -5.05
C LYS A 60 5.78 2.04 -5.64
N TYR A 61 5.03 2.75 -4.80
CA TYR A 61 4.01 3.70 -5.25
C TYR A 61 4.61 5.01 -5.75
N ALA A 62 5.76 5.44 -5.22
CA ALA A 62 6.51 6.58 -5.74
C ALA A 62 6.95 6.33 -7.19
N LYS A 63 7.48 5.14 -7.49
CA LYS A 63 7.86 4.73 -8.86
C LYS A 63 6.65 4.65 -9.78
N LEU A 64 5.53 4.08 -9.30
CA LEU A 64 4.29 3.99 -10.07
C LEU A 64 3.75 5.38 -10.43
N PHE A 65 3.70 6.30 -9.46
CA PHE A 65 3.28 7.67 -9.72
C PHE A 65 4.18 8.37 -10.75
N LEU A 66 5.50 8.29 -10.60
CA LEU A 66 6.44 8.92 -11.54
C LEU A 66 6.32 8.33 -12.95
N HIS A 67 6.11 7.02 -13.06
CA HIS A 67 5.87 6.35 -14.33
C HIS A 67 4.62 6.90 -15.04
N ASP A 68 3.52 7.08 -14.32
CA ASP A 68 2.26 7.59 -14.88
C ASP A 68 2.30 9.10 -15.13
N LEU A 69 3.13 9.84 -14.39
CA LEU A 69 3.27 11.28 -14.55
C LEU A 69 3.96 11.67 -15.87
N GLN A 70 4.99 10.93 -16.30
CA GLN A 70 5.73 11.23 -17.53
C GLN A 70 4.88 11.29 -18.81
N PRO A 71 4.00 10.31 -19.10
CA PRO A 71 3.11 10.36 -20.25
C PRO A 71 1.91 11.31 -20.05
N GLY A 72 1.70 11.84 -18.85
CA GLY A 72 0.55 12.67 -18.50
C GLY A 72 -0.69 11.89 -18.03
N ASP A 73 -0.53 10.61 -17.68
CA ASP A 73 -1.60 9.77 -17.13
C ASP A 73 -1.94 10.15 -15.68
N ALA A 74 -0.98 10.70 -14.94
CA ALA A 74 -1.19 11.28 -13.61
C ALA A 74 -1.47 12.79 -13.68
N GLN A 75 -2.51 13.24 -12.96
CA GLN A 75 -2.84 14.66 -12.84
C GLN A 75 -2.15 15.30 -11.63
N LEU A 76 -1.51 16.44 -11.85
CA LEU A 76 -0.96 17.26 -10.78
C LEU A 76 -2.05 18.14 -10.15
N ILE A 77 -2.17 18.06 -8.83
CA ILE A 77 -3.05 18.84 -7.99
C ILE A 77 -2.23 19.93 -7.29
N GLU A 78 -2.72 21.17 -7.34
CA GLU A 78 -2.06 22.30 -6.68
C GLU A 78 -2.00 22.08 -5.17
N GLY A 79 -0.82 22.32 -4.59
CA GLY A 79 -0.57 22.18 -3.15
C GLY A 79 -0.27 20.74 -2.69
N TYR A 80 -0.33 19.74 -3.57
CA TYR A 80 0.08 18.37 -3.22
C TYR A 80 1.60 18.24 -3.19
N THR A 81 2.10 17.65 -2.11
CA THR A 81 3.50 17.22 -1.98
C THR A 81 3.72 15.88 -2.67
N PHE A 82 5.00 15.50 -2.88
CA PHE A 82 5.32 14.18 -3.42
C PHE A 82 4.73 13.03 -2.57
N ARG A 83 4.75 13.17 -1.23
CA ARG A 83 4.15 12.20 -0.31
C ARG A 83 2.63 12.10 -0.45
N ASP A 84 1.94 13.19 -0.77
CA ASP A 84 0.50 13.16 -1.00
C ASP A 84 0.14 12.29 -2.23
N TYR A 85 0.95 12.36 -3.29
CA TYR A 85 0.78 11.48 -4.45
C TYR A 85 1.08 10.02 -4.11
N ILE A 86 2.17 9.74 -3.39
CA ILE A 86 2.49 8.37 -2.91
C ILE A 86 1.30 7.81 -2.12
N ASN A 87 0.78 8.57 -1.15
CA ASN A 87 -0.36 8.17 -0.34
C ASN A 87 -1.63 7.98 -1.17
N THR A 88 -1.87 8.83 -2.16
CA THR A 88 -3.01 8.70 -3.07
C THR A 88 -2.93 7.39 -3.86
N TYR A 89 -1.77 7.10 -4.46
CA TYR A 89 -1.55 5.87 -5.22
C TYR A 89 -1.69 4.63 -4.36
N LYS A 90 -1.10 4.63 -3.17
CA LYS A 90 -1.24 3.57 -2.17
C LYS A 90 -2.71 3.34 -1.80
N ASN A 91 -3.41 4.40 -1.39
CA ASN A 91 -4.80 4.31 -0.97
C ASN A 91 -5.71 3.84 -2.13
N ASN A 92 -5.43 4.26 -3.36
CA ASN A 92 -6.18 3.84 -4.53
C ASN A 92 -5.97 2.35 -4.83
N ALA A 93 -4.72 1.87 -4.77
CA ALA A 93 -4.41 0.45 -4.97
C ALA A 93 -5.04 -0.43 -3.89
N GLU A 94 -4.92 -0.04 -2.61
CA GLU A 94 -5.56 -0.74 -1.49
C GLU A 94 -7.09 -0.78 -1.66
N ASN A 95 -7.71 0.34 -2.00
CA ASN A 95 -9.16 0.40 -2.22
C ASN A 95 -9.62 -0.44 -3.43
N ALA A 96 -8.87 -0.43 -4.52
CA ALA A 96 -9.18 -1.22 -5.72
C ALA A 96 -9.12 -2.73 -5.41
N LEU A 97 -8.12 -3.15 -4.64
CA LEU A 97 -8.00 -4.52 -4.19
C LEU A 97 -9.16 -4.93 -3.27
N LEU A 98 -9.51 -4.09 -2.30
CA LEU A 98 -10.67 -4.31 -1.43
C LEU A 98 -11.97 -4.42 -2.23
N ASN A 99 -12.19 -3.51 -3.18
CA ASN A 99 -13.37 -3.53 -4.04
C ASN A 99 -13.44 -4.82 -4.86
N THR A 100 -12.30 -5.32 -5.37
CA THR A 100 -12.26 -6.60 -6.10
C THR A 100 -12.79 -7.76 -5.25
N VAL A 101 -12.38 -7.83 -3.98
CA VAL A 101 -12.87 -8.87 -3.05
C VAL A 101 -14.34 -8.67 -2.69
N VAL A 102 -14.75 -7.42 -2.44
CA VAL A 102 -16.15 -7.06 -2.15
C VAL A 102 -17.05 -7.43 -3.31
N ASP A 103 -16.67 -7.13 -4.55
CA ASP A 103 -17.44 -7.42 -5.74
C ASP A 103 -17.52 -8.93 -6.02
N ALA A 104 -16.40 -9.64 -5.82
CA ALA A 104 -16.30 -11.09 -6.00
C ALA A 104 -17.15 -11.87 -4.99
N LEU A 105 -17.15 -11.48 -3.71
CA LEU A 105 -17.80 -12.23 -2.64
C LEU A 105 -19.13 -11.61 -2.17
N GLY A 106 -19.42 -10.37 -2.55
CA GLY A 106 -20.59 -9.62 -2.09
C GLY A 106 -20.60 -9.39 -0.58
N LEU A 107 -19.43 -9.22 0.05
CA LEU A 107 -19.30 -9.03 1.49
C LEU A 107 -19.35 -7.55 1.91
N ASP A 108 -19.48 -7.30 3.21
CA ASP A 108 -19.45 -5.95 3.76
C ASP A 108 -18.02 -5.36 3.75
N LYS A 109 -17.80 -4.33 2.92
CA LYS A 109 -16.52 -3.63 2.80
C LYS A 109 -16.05 -3.01 4.11
N GLY A 110 -16.97 -2.44 4.90
CA GLY A 110 -16.64 -1.77 6.16
C GLY A 110 -16.09 -2.76 7.19
N ARG A 111 -16.68 -3.96 7.26
CA ARG A 111 -16.19 -5.06 8.10
C ARG A 111 -14.82 -5.56 7.65
N LEU A 112 -14.58 -5.66 6.35
CA LEU A 112 -13.28 -6.06 5.82
C LEU A 112 -12.20 -5.03 6.16
N ILE A 113 -12.47 -3.73 5.95
CA ILE A 113 -11.56 -2.64 6.32
C ILE A 113 -11.26 -2.68 7.81
N ALA A 114 -12.30 -2.69 8.65
CA ALA A 114 -12.13 -2.68 10.11
C ALA A 114 -11.31 -3.87 10.61
N LEU A 115 -11.46 -5.03 9.96
CA LEU A 115 -10.67 -6.20 10.28
C LEU A 115 -9.19 -6.00 9.93
N MET A 116 -8.90 -5.41 8.77
CA MET A 116 -7.55 -5.19 8.25
C MET A 116 -6.83 -3.97 8.83
N SER A 117 -7.53 -3.07 9.52
CA SER A 117 -6.95 -1.88 10.15
C SER A 117 -6.08 -2.21 11.38
N ASP A 118 -6.29 -3.37 11.99
CA ASP A 118 -5.50 -3.82 13.14
C ASP A 118 -4.28 -4.65 12.70
N ASN A 119 -3.29 -4.82 13.59
CA ASN A 119 -2.23 -5.81 13.40
C ASN A 119 -2.80 -7.22 13.54
N VAL A 120 -3.40 -7.74 12.46
CA VAL A 120 -4.13 -9.02 12.46
C VAL A 120 -3.15 -10.19 12.48
N SER A 121 -3.43 -11.16 13.34
CA SER A 121 -2.74 -12.46 13.38
C SER A 121 -3.76 -13.57 13.60
N GLU A 122 -3.36 -14.83 13.42
CA GLU A 122 -4.23 -15.98 13.70
C GLU A 122 -4.84 -15.93 15.11
N LYS A 123 -4.09 -15.40 16.08
CA LYS A 123 -4.51 -15.32 17.49
C LYS A 123 -5.61 -14.30 17.74
N ASN A 124 -5.66 -13.22 16.95
CA ASN A 124 -6.56 -12.10 17.19
C ASN A 124 -7.60 -11.89 16.08
N LEU A 125 -7.52 -12.65 14.99
CA LEU A 125 -8.37 -12.51 13.80
C LEU A 125 -9.86 -12.48 14.19
N ASN A 126 -10.31 -13.38 15.05
CA ASN A 126 -11.71 -13.49 15.44
C ASN A 126 -12.03 -12.90 16.83
N ASN A 127 -11.18 -12.01 17.36
CA ASN A 127 -11.50 -11.33 18.61
C ASN A 127 -12.84 -10.60 18.49
N PHE A 128 -13.70 -10.76 19.50
CA PHE A 128 -15.05 -10.21 19.51
C PHE A 128 -15.96 -10.71 18.36
N GLY A 129 -15.63 -11.84 17.73
CA GLY A 129 -16.45 -12.44 16.66
C GLY A 129 -16.39 -11.68 15.33
N ARG A 130 -15.44 -10.75 15.15
CA ARG A 130 -15.37 -9.86 13.99
C ARG A 130 -15.17 -10.59 12.65
N PHE A 131 -14.41 -11.69 12.66
CA PHE A 131 -14.15 -12.47 11.44
C PHE A 131 -15.37 -13.33 11.10
N ASP A 132 -16.05 -13.89 12.08
CA ASP A 132 -17.33 -14.57 11.86
C ASP A 132 -18.37 -13.60 11.29
N ALA A 133 -18.49 -12.39 11.84
CA ALA A 133 -19.38 -11.37 11.34
C ALA A 133 -19.06 -10.92 9.89
N LEU A 134 -17.79 -10.92 9.49
CA LEU A 134 -17.39 -10.70 8.10
C LEU A 134 -17.84 -11.87 7.21
N LYS A 135 -17.58 -13.12 7.62
CA LYS A 135 -18.02 -14.31 6.86
C LYS A 135 -19.53 -14.35 6.69
N ASP A 136 -20.29 -13.99 7.73
CA ASP A 136 -21.75 -13.97 7.70
C ASP A 136 -22.31 -12.89 6.74
N SER A 137 -21.52 -11.87 6.41
CA SER A 137 -21.90 -10.84 5.44
C SER A 137 -21.73 -11.27 3.98
N VAL A 138 -21.11 -12.42 3.71
CA VAL A 138 -20.80 -12.88 2.35
C VAL A 138 -22.06 -13.30 1.59
N ASP A 139 -22.22 -12.77 0.37
CA ASP A 139 -23.20 -13.29 -0.58
C ASP A 139 -22.72 -14.64 -1.14
N LYS A 140 -23.30 -15.72 -0.62
CA LYS A 140 -22.95 -17.10 -1.00
C LYS A 140 -23.18 -17.39 -2.49
N THR A 141 -24.09 -16.68 -3.15
CA THR A 141 -24.35 -16.85 -4.59
C THR A 141 -23.19 -16.28 -5.39
N LYS A 142 -22.78 -15.04 -5.09
CA LYS A 142 -21.62 -14.40 -5.72
C LYS A 142 -20.32 -15.14 -5.44
N ALA A 143 -20.08 -15.48 -4.17
CA ALA A 143 -18.90 -16.23 -3.77
C ALA A 143 -18.81 -17.57 -4.50
N LYS A 144 -19.92 -18.30 -4.64
CA LYS A 144 -19.94 -19.54 -5.40
C LYS A 144 -19.62 -19.32 -6.87
N ALA A 145 -20.25 -18.34 -7.53
CA ALA A 145 -20.00 -18.04 -8.94
C ALA A 145 -18.53 -17.62 -9.18
N TYR A 146 -17.96 -16.84 -8.27
CA TYR A 146 -16.56 -16.44 -8.31
C TYR A 146 -15.62 -17.65 -8.20
N PHE A 147 -15.79 -18.50 -7.17
CA PHE A 147 -14.91 -19.65 -6.98
C PHE A 147 -15.10 -20.74 -8.04
N ASP A 148 -16.33 -20.99 -8.51
CA ASP A 148 -16.58 -21.92 -9.62
C ASP A 148 -15.83 -21.49 -10.89
N LYS A 149 -15.80 -20.17 -11.16
CA LYS A 149 -15.07 -19.60 -12.30
C LYS A 149 -13.55 -19.69 -12.12
N GLN A 150 -13.04 -19.42 -10.92
CA GLN A 150 -11.62 -19.48 -10.60
C GLN A 150 -11.07 -20.91 -10.63
N ASP A 151 -11.80 -21.85 -10.01
CA ASP A 151 -11.37 -23.23 -9.85
C ASP A 151 -11.71 -24.08 -11.10
N GLY A 152 -12.52 -23.56 -12.03
CA GLY A 152 -12.93 -24.24 -13.27
C GLY A 152 -13.90 -25.40 -13.07
N VAL A 153 -14.37 -25.61 -11.84
CA VAL A 153 -15.26 -26.70 -11.43
C VAL A 153 -16.32 -26.18 -10.46
N ALA A 154 -17.53 -26.75 -10.52
CA ALA A 154 -18.60 -26.36 -9.61
C ALA A 154 -18.31 -26.82 -8.18
N LEU A 155 -18.16 -25.87 -7.25
CA LEU A 155 -17.97 -26.15 -5.84
C LEU A 155 -19.24 -26.76 -5.21
N PRO A 156 -19.12 -27.89 -4.48
CA PRO A 156 -20.22 -28.40 -3.69
C PRO A 156 -20.64 -27.41 -2.59
N PRO A 157 -21.95 -27.27 -2.29
CA PRO A 157 -22.44 -26.32 -1.29
C PRO A 157 -21.79 -26.44 0.09
N PHE A 158 -21.46 -27.67 0.51
CA PHE A 158 -20.83 -27.93 1.81
C PHE A 158 -19.37 -27.47 1.90
N LYS A 159 -18.68 -27.28 0.76
CA LYS A 159 -17.30 -26.79 0.72
C LYS A 159 -17.19 -25.27 0.61
N LEU A 160 -18.28 -24.59 0.22
CA LEU A 160 -18.28 -23.15 -0.06
C LEU A 160 -17.85 -22.33 1.17
N ASN A 161 -18.41 -22.60 2.35
CA ASN A 161 -18.07 -21.85 3.56
C ASN A 161 -16.58 -22.00 3.93
N MET A 162 -16.01 -23.20 3.76
CA MET A 162 -14.60 -23.46 4.02
C MET A 162 -13.71 -22.73 3.01
N ARG A 163 -14.11 -22.69 1.74
CA ARG A 163 -13.39 -21.97 0.68
C ARG A 163 -13.38 -20.45 0.93
N ILE A 164 -14.53 -19.90 1.33
CA ILE A 164 -14.67 -18.48 1.73
C ILE A 164 -13.71 -18.17 2.88
N GLU A 165 -13.74 -18.99 3.94
CA GLU A 165 -12.88 -18.78 5.11
C GLU A 165 -11.39 -18.81 4.76
N GLN A 166 -10.95 -19.80 3.98
CA GLN A 166 -9.55 -19.93 3.54
C GLN A 166 -9.12 -18.72 2.71
N PHE A 167 -9.94 -18.34 1.73
CA PHE A 167 -9.66 -17.19 0.87
C PHE A 167 -9.54 -15.89 1.69
N LEU A 168 -10.50 -15.62 2.58
CA LEU A 168 -10.48 -14.41 3.40
C LEU A 168 -9.28 -14.37 4.34
N LYS A 169 -8.93 -15.49 4.99
CA LYS A 169 -7.72 -15.56 5.83
C LYS A 169 -6.46 -15.27 5.03
N GLN A 170 -6.29 -15.91 3.88
CA GLN A 170 -5.14 -15.68 2.99
C GLN A 170 -5.06 -14.22 2.57
N PHE A 171 -6.18 -13.64 2.14
CA PHE A 171 -6.25 -12.23 1.73
C PHE A 171 -5.88 -11.29 2.88
N ILE A 172 -6.48 -11.46 4.06
CA ILE A 172 -6.24 -10.58 5.22
C ILE A 172 -4.80 -10.68 5.70
N PHE A 173 -4.23 -11.89 5.79
CA PHE A 173 -2.85 -12.06 6.24
C PHE A 173 -1.83 -11.57 5.21
N ALA A 174 -2.06 -11.78 3.91
CA ALA A 174 -1.18 -11.25 2.87
C ALA A 174 -1.13 -9.71 2.91
N GLN A 175 -2.28 -9.06 3.13
CA GLN A 175 -2.33 -7.60 3.25
C GLN A 175 -1.71 -7.09 4.55
N ALA A 176 -1.80 -7.85 5.65
CA ALA A 176 -1.09 -7.51 6.87
C ALA A 176 0.42 -7.61 6.67
N ASP A 177 0.90 -8.64 5.98
CA ASP A 177 2.33 -8.87 5.70
C ASP A 177 2.92 -7.80 4.77
N ASP A 178 2.24 -7.45 3.67
CA ASP A 178 2.63 -6.37 2.73
C ASP A 178 2.72 -4.99 3.42
N ARG A 179 2.00 -4.80 4.54
CA ARG A 179 2.10 -3.61 5.40
C ARG A 179 3.20 -3.73 6.46
N LEU A 180 3.56 -4.94 6.88
CA LEU A 180 4.56 -5.22 7.91
C LEU A 180 5.97 -5.37 7.34
N SER A 181 6.13 -5.64 6.04
CA SER A 181 7.43 -5.67 5.37
C SER A 181 8.20 -4.33 5.48
N ASP A 182 7.53 -3.26 5.88
CA ASP A 182 8.12 -1.94 6.16
C ASP A 182 8.63 -1.75 7.60
N VAL A 183 8.23 -2.63 8.54
CA VAL A 183 8.58 -2.51 9.98
C VAL A 183 9.72 -3.45 10.36
N VAL A 184 9.94 -4.51 9.58
CA VAL A 184 11.05 -5.44 9.76
C VAL A 184 12.16 -5.05 8.80
N ASP A 185 12.97 -4.09 9.22
CA ASP A 185 14.27 -3.83 8.59
C ASP A 185 15.13 -5.09 8.81
N VAL A 186 15.05 -6.04 7.88
CA VAL A 186 16.04 -7.13 7.82
C VAL A 186 17.28 -6.48 7.20
N PRO A 187 18.38 -6.36 7.96
CA PRO A 187 19.58 -5.77 7.40
C PRO A 187 20.00 -6.55 6.16
N ASP A 188 20.25 -5.82 5.07
CA ASP A 188 20.62 -6.29 3.73
C ASP A 188 21.94 -7.12 3.70
N ASP A 189 22.58 -7.31 4.86
CA ASP A 189 23.87 -7.99 5.03
C ASP A 189 23.78 -9.53 5.04
N ALA A 190 22.61 -10.13 4.84
CA ALA A 190 22.44 -11.59 4.89
C ALA A 190 22.49 -12.30 3.53
N LEU A 191 22.62 -11.57 2.42
CA LEU A 191 22.70 -12.18 1.08
C LEU A 191 23.84 -11.60 0.23
N GLU A 192 25.05 -11.54 0.78
CA GLU A 192 26.24 -11.65 -0.07
C GLU A 192 27.47 -12.07 0.73
N SER A 193 28.00 -13.27 0.41
CA SER A 193 29.44 -13.54 0.19
C SER A 193 29.79 -15.02 0.40
N PRO A 194 30.81 -15.58 -0.28
CA PRO A 194 31.41 -15.24 -1.57
C PRO A 194 31.13 -16.29 -2.67
#